data_AF-A0A2J6SRH2-F1
#
_entry.id   AF-A0A2J6SRH2-F1
#
_cell.length_a   1.000
_cell.length_b   1.000
_cell.length_c   1.000
_cell.angle_alpha   90.00
_cell.angle_beta   90.00
_cell.angle_gamma   90.00
#
_symmetry.space_group_name_H-M   'P 1'
#
loop_
_entity.id
_entity.type
_entity.pdbx_description
1 polymer ?
#
loop_
_entity_poly.entity_id
_entity_poly.type
_entity_poly.pdbx_seq_one_letter_code
_entity_poly.pdbx_strand_id
1 'polypeptide(L)'
;MKFCTSIILVLASTLITASPVSLAKRASNADAVLATINQWLNDISRVNAFLNTLANNDPNAVADGAMAFTFANDEPNQLAALNSFLLPTDTAGLNAVGILMQVFPMVPAAFMAIANSGGDQGVISTQVNIINSVRCATVLPQIGILFNAAAGDNDLGPQDTPTGPLVCPNPPTLA
;
A
#
# COMPACT_ATOMS: atom_id res chain seq x y z
N MET A 1 -46.26 -38.19 69.86
CA MET A 1 -46.46 -36.80 69.42
C MET A 1 -45.55 -36.58 68.21
N LYS A 2 -46.14 -36.25 67.05
CA LYS A 2 -45.43 -35.80 65.82
C LYS A 2 -45.13 -34.31 65.97
N PHE A 3 -44.01 -33.82 65.42
CA PHE A 3 -43.76 -32.53 64.71
C PHE A 3 -42.24 -32.45 64.48
N CYS A 4 -41.72 -32.72 63.27
CA CYS A 4 -41.49 -31.78 62.16
C CYS A 4 -40.51 -30.64 62.52
N THR A 5 -39.25 -30.77 62.08
CA THR A 5 -38.33 -29.63 61.97
C THR A 5 -37.66 -29.65 60.60
N SER A 6 -37.95 -28.60 59.84
CA SER A 6 -37.63 -28.39 58.44
C SER A 6 -36.14 -28.10 58.20
N ILE A 7 -35.61 -28.65 57.12
CA ILE A 7 -34.31 -28.27 56.55
C ILE A 7 -34.54 -27.03 55.67
N ILE A 8 -33.91 -25.91 56.00
CA ILE A 8 -33.89 -24.71 55.16
C ILE A 8 -32.72 -24.83 54.19
N LEU A 9 -32.98 -25.12 52.92
CA LEU A 9 -32.01 -24.96 51.84
C LEU A 9 -31.95 -23.48 51.43
N VAL A 10 -30.85 -22.81 51.72
CA VAL A 10 -30.56 -21.48 51.17
C VAL A 10 -29.89 -21.68 49.80
N LEU A 11 -30.66 -21.46 48.72
CA LEU A 11 -30.14 -21.37 47.37
C LEU A 11 -29.43 -20.02 47.18
N ALA A 12 -28.09 -20.03 47.29
CA ALA A 12 -27.25 -18.90 46.89
C ALA A 12 -27.27 -18.80 45.36
N SER A 13 -28.00 -17.81 44.84
CA SER A 13 -28.00 -17.47 43.42
C SER A 13 -26.76 -16.64 43.10
N THR A 14 -25.72 -17.25 42.56
CA THR A 14 -24.55 -16.55 42.03
C THR A 14 -24.92 -15.91 40.69
N LEU A 15 -25.13 -14.59 40.69
CA LEU A 15 -25.19 -13.80 39.47
C LEU A 15 -23.79 -13.77 38.86
N ILE A 16 -23.57 -14.54 37.80
CA ILE A 16 -22.36 -14.44 36.97
C ILE A 16 -22.48 -13.13 36.20
N THR A 17 -21.79 -12.09 36.65
CA THR A 17 -21.54 -10.89 35.84
C THR A 17 -20.55 -11.28 34.75
N ALA A 18 -21.06 -11.60 33.56
CA ALA A 18 -20.22 -11.75 32.37
C ALA A 18 -19.70 -10.36 32.01
N SER A 19 -18.42 -10.10 32.30
CA SER A 19 -17.72 -8.94 31.76
C SER A 19 -17.82 -8.99 30.23
N PRO A 20 -18.14 -7.88 29.54
CA PRO A 20 -18.11 -7.87 28.09
C PRO A 20 -16.69 -8.24 27.65
N VAL A 21 -16.56 -9.34 26.92
CA VAL A 21 -15.33 -9.68 26.22
C VAL A 21 -15.14 -8.57 25.20
N SER A 22 -14.16 -7.70 25.44
CA SER A 22 -13.66 -6.84 24.38
C SER A 22 -13.10 -7.78 23.31
N LEU A 23 -13.84 -7.96 22.23
CA LEU A 23 -13.33 -8.63 21.03
C LEU A 23 -12.16 -7.76 20.55
N ALA A 24 -10.94 -8.17 20.89
CA ALA A 24 -9.78 -7.67 20.20
C ALA A 24 -10.04 -7.87 18.70
N LYS A 25 -10.06 -6.76 17.95
CA LYS A 25 -10.03 -6.79 16.50
C LYS A 25 -8.88 -7.72 16.13
N ARG A 26 -9.17 -8.77 15.35
CA ARG A 26 -8.19 -9.83 15.08
C ARG A 26 -6.89 -9.17 14.59
N ALA A 27 -5.78 -9.54 15.23
CA ALA A 27 -4.42 -9.22 14.80
C ALA A 27 -4.07 -9.78 13.39
N SER A 28 -5.04 -10.22 12.59
CA SER A 28 -4.84 -10.95 11.33
C SER A 28 -4.62 -10.06 10.10
N ASN A 29 -4.76 -8.73 10.22
CA ASN A 29 -4.60 -7.82 9.08
C ASN A 29 -3.30 -7.01 9.14
N ALA A 30 -2.74 -6.75 10.33
CA ALA A 30 -1.54 -5.93 10.49
C ALA A 30 -0.33 -6.50 9.72
N ASP A 31 -0.06 -7.80 9.86
CA ASP A 31 1.03 -8.47 9.13
C ASP A 31 0.81 -8.45 7.61
N ALA A 32 -0.44 -8.61 7.15
CA ALA A 32 -0.78 -8.59 5.74
C ALA A 32 -0.64 -7.19 5.13
N VAL A 33 -1.07 -6.15 5.86
CA VAL A 33 -0.87 -4.74 5.48
C VAL A 33 0.61 -4.44 5.36
N LEU A 34 1.40 -4.78 6.38
CA LEU A 34 2.84 -4.52 6.38
C LEU A 34 3.57 -5.28 5.26
N ALA A 35 3.21 -6.55 5.02
CA ALA A 35 3.75 -7.32 3.90
C ALA A 35 3.42 -6.69 2.55
N THR A 36 2.19 -6.19 2.37
CA THR A 36 1.75 -5.52 1.14
C THR A 36 2.50 -4.21 0.91
N ILE A 37 2.67 -3.39 1.96
CA ILE A 37 3.45 -2.15 1.92
C ILE A 37 4.91 -2.44 1.55
N ASN A 38 5.53 -3.43 2.20
CA ASN A 38 6.92 -3.80 1.92
C ASN A 38 7.13 -4.34 0.50
N GLN A 39 6.17 -5.12 -0.01
CA GLN A 39 6.20 -5.57 -1.40
C GLN A 39 6.13 -4.37 -2.35
N TRP A 40 5.21 -3.44 -2.13
CA TRP A 40 5.05 -2.28 -2.99
C TRP A 40 6.29 -1.36 -2.95
N LEU A 41 6.90 -1.16 -1.77
CA LEU A 41 8.17 -0.46 -1.64
C LEU A 41 9.29 -1.15 -2.43
N ASN A 42 9.30 -2.48 -2.48
CA ASN A 42 10.24 -3.24 -3.31
C ASN A 42 10.04 -2.94 -4.79
N ASP A 43 8.79 -3.00 -5.28
CA ASP A 43 8.45 -2.74 -6.68
C ASP A 43 8.85 -1.31 -7.07
N ILE A 44 8.50 -0.33 -6.22
CA ILE A 44 8.89 1.08 -6.41
C ILE A 44 10.41 1.23 -6.49
N SER A 45 11.16 0.55 -5.62
CA SER A 45 12.63 0.57 -5.62
C SER A 45 13.21 0.00 -6.92
N ARG A 46 12.62 -1.06 -7.48
CA ARG A 46 13.03 -1.64 -8.77
C ARG A 46 12.74 -0.69 -9.93
N VAL A 47 11.56 -0.07 -9.94
CA VAL A 47 11.22 0.95 -10.94
C VAL A 47 12.17 2.15 -10.83
N ASN A 48 12.47 2.61 -9.61
CA ASN A 48 13.38 3.72 -9.38
C ASN A 48 14.81 3.40 -9.81
N ALA A 49 15.28 2.17 -9.58
CA ALA A 49 16.60 1.72 -10.04
C ALA A 49 16.74 1.89 -11.56
N PHE A 50 15.75 1.44 -12.33
CA PHE A 50 15.71 1.66 -13.77
C PHE A 50 15.69 3.16 -14.15
N LEU A 51 14.80 3.94 -13.53
CA LEU A 51 14.69 5.37 -13.85
C LEU A 51 15.99 6.13 -13.55
N ASN A 52 16.74 5.70 -12.54
CA ASN A 52 18.04 6.26 -12.17
C ASN A 52 19.19 5.80 -13.07
N THR A 53 19.16 4.58 -13.63
CA THR A 53 20.19 4.12 -14.57
C THR A 53 20.08 4.81 -15.93
N LEU A 54 18.86 5.11 -16.38
CA LEU A 54 18.62 5.77 -17.66
C LEU A 54 19.18 7.20 -17.75
N ALA A 55 19.37 7.88 -16.61
CA ALA A 55 20.07 9.16 -16.58
C ALA A 55 21.52 9.08 -17.12
N ASN A 56 22.08 7.87 -17.28
CA ASN A 56 23.46 7.62 -17.67
C ASN A 56 23.65 7.00 -19.08
N ASN A 57 22.65 7.09 -19.97
CA ASN A 57 22.66 6.47 -21.31
C ASN A 57 22.83 4.93 -21.26
N ASP A 58 21.86 4.26 -20.64
CA ASP A 58 21.84 2.80 -20.54
C ASP A 58 21.77 2.11 -21.92
N PRO A 59 22.79 1.30 -22.29
CA PRO A 59 22.78 0.56 -23.55
C PRO A 59 21.75 -0.58 -23.59
N ASN A 60 21.20 -0.98 -22.43
CA ASN A 60 20.22 -2.06 -22.28
C ASN A 60 18.81 -1.54 -21.93
N ALA A 61 18.53 -0.25 -22.13
CA ALA A 61 17.30 0.43 -21.71
C ALA A 61 16.00 -0.30 -22.09
N VAL A 62 15.98 -1.02 -23.22
CA VAL A 62 14.84 -1.83 -23.65
C VAL A 62 14.61 -3.03 -22.73
N ALA A 63 15.66 -3.79 -22.45
CA ALA A 63 15.59 -4.98 -21.60
C ALA A 63 15.32 -4.59 -20.14
N ASP A 64 16.02 -3.56 -19.65
CA ASP A 64 15.84 -3.07 -18.28
C ASP A 64 14.47 -2.42 -18.10
N GLY A 65 13.95 -1.76 -19.14
CA GLY A 65 12.59 -1.21 -19.16
C GLY A 65 11.52 -2.30 -19.14
N ALA A 66 11.75 -3.43 -19.82
CA ALA A 66 10.85 -4.59 -19.76
C ALA A 66 10.86 -5.27 -18.39
N MET A 67 11.99 -5.28 -17.67
CA MET A 67 12.03 -5.73 -16.28
C MET A 67 11.32 -4.74 -15.35
N ALA A 68 11.55 -3.44 -15.50
CA ALA A 68 10.86 -2.42 -14.71
C ALA A 68 9.34 -2.44 -14.93
N PHE A 69 8.90 -2.75 -16.16
CA PHE A 69 7.49 -2.94 -16.50
C PHE A 69 6.82 -3.98 -15.60
N THR A 70 7.46 -5.13 -15.32
CA THR A 70 6.81 -6.19 -14.55
C THR A 70 6.51 -5.74 -13.12
N PHE A 71 7.40 -4.96 -12.51
CA PHE A 71 7.20 -4.38 -11.19
C PHE A 71 6.11 -3.31 -11.22
N ALA A 72 6.18 -2.38 -12.18
CA ALA A 72 5.15 -1.34 -12.35
C ALA A 72 3.75 -1.91 -12.64
N ASN A 73 3.68 -3.06 -13.33
CA ASN A 73 2.44 -3.75 -13.63
C ASN A 73 1.91 -4.60 -12.46
N ASP A 74 2.74 -4.87 -11.45
CA ASP A 74 2.30 -5.51 -10.21
C ASP A 74 1.69 -4.50 -9.24
N GLU A 75 2.16 -3.24 -9.20
CA GLU A 75 1.68 -2.18 -8.28
C GLU A 75 0.13 -2.09 -8.13
N PRO A 76 -0.70 -2.26 -9.19
CA PRO A 76 -2.16 -2.29 -9.03
C PRO A 76 -2.71 -3.43 -8.14
N ASN A 77 -1.99 -4.55 -8.01
CA ASN A 77 -2.33 -5.65 -7.11
C ASN A 77 -2.17 -5.22 -5.65
N GLN A 78 -1.08 -4.52 -5.31
CA GLN A 78 -0.88 -3.96 -3.96
C GLN A 78 -1.90 -2.84 -3.68
N LEU A 79 -2.26 -2.03 -4.68
CA LEU A 79 -3.36 -1.07 -4.55
C LEU A 79 -4.67 -1.76 -4.16
N ALA A 80 -5.06 -2.80 -4.90
CA ALA A 80 -6.29 -3.53 -4.65
C ALA A 80 -6.29 -4.18 -3.26
N ALA A 81 -5.15 -4.75 -2.84
CA ALA A 81 -4.98 -5.34 -1.52
C ALA A 81 -5.10 -4.29 -0.42
N LEU A 82 -4.38 -3.16 -0.50
CA LEU A 82 -4.45 -2.11 0.52
C LEU A 82 -5.83 -1.45 0.60
N ASN A 83 -6.51 -1.26 -0.53
CA ASN A 83 -7.88 -0.77 -0.54
C ASN A 83 -8.83 -1.68 0.28
N SER A 84 -8.62 -3.01 0.24
CA SER A 84 -9.43 -3.96 1.00
C SER A 84 -9.22 -3.88 2.53
N PHE A 85 -8.13 -3.25 2.97
CA PHE A 85 -7.82 -3.06 4.39
C PHE A 85 -8.30 -1.72 4.94
N LEU A 86 -8.79 -0.81 4.10
CA LEU A 86 -9.33 0.47 4.52
C LEU A 86 -10.70 0.31 5.20
N LEU A 87 -10.93 1.11 6.23
CA LEU A 87 -12.25 1.33 6.79
C LEU A 87 -13.09 2.15 5.80
N PRO A 88 -14.40 1.89 5.68
CA PRO A 88 -15.28 2.69 4.82
C PRO A 88 -15.34 4.19 5.19
N THR A 89 -14.89 4.55 6.39
CA THR A 89 -14.83 5.92 6.89
C THR A 89 -13.52 6.63 6.61
N ASP A 90 -12.47 5.93 6.14
CA ASP A 90 -11.19 6.55 5.80
C ASP A 90 -11.27 7.24 4.43
N THR A 91 -11.79 8.45 4.45
CA THR A 91 -11.93 9.28 3.24
C THR A 91 -10.59 9.62 2.59
N ALA A 92 -9.48 9.70 3.34
CA ALA A 92 -8.18 10.05 2.79
C ALA A 92 -7.61 8.87 2.00
N GLY A 93 -7.63 7.67 2.59
CA GLY A 93 -7.21 6.43 1.93
C GLY A 93 -8.06 6.14 0.69
N LEU A 94 -9.40 6.25 0.79
CA LEU A 94 -10.31 6.00 -0.33
C LEU A 94 -10.11 7.00 -1.48
N ASN A 95 -9.85 8.28 -1.18
CA ASN A 95 -9.52 9.28 -2.20
C ASN A 95 -8.18 8.97 -2.88
N ALA A 96 -7.16 8.56 -2.11
CA ALA A 96 -5.87 8.16 -2.65
C ALA A 96 -6.01 6.96 -3.60
N VAL A 97 -6.81 5.94 -3.23
CA VAL A 97 -7.14 4.82 -4.11
C VAL A 97 -7.78 5.30 -5.41
N GLY A 98 -8.79 6.18 -5.33
CA GLY A 98 -9.46 6.72 -6.50
C GLY A 98 -8.52 7.44 -7.46
N ILE A 99 -7.59 8.25 -6.93
CA ILE A 99 -6.58 8.93 -7.75
C ILE A 99 -5.61 7.92 -8.37
N LEU A 100 -5.10 6.98 -7.58
CA LEU A 100 -4.15 5.96 -8.05
C LEU A 100 -4.74 5.09 -9.16
N MET A 101 -6.00 4.66 -9.04
CA MET A 101 -6.70 3.90 -10.08
C MET A 101 -6.80 4.65 -11.41
N GLN A 102 -6.90 5.99 -11.38
CA GLN A 102 -6.98 6.80 -12.60
C GLN A 102 -5.62 6.94 -13.30
N VAL A 103 -4.54 7.07 -12.52
CA VAL A 103 -3.21 7.39 -13.08
C VAL A 103 -2.36 6.16 -13.34
N PHE A 104 -2.58 5.03 -12.65
CA PHE A 104 -1.72 3.87 -12.78
C PHE A 104 -1.56 3.33 -14.20
N PRO A 105 -2.60 3.26 -15.05
CA PRO A 105 -2.44 2.75 -16.41
C PRO A 105 -1.39 3.49 -17.24
N MET A 106 -1.08 4.76 -16.91
CA MET A 106 -0.09 5.57 -17.64
C MET A 106 1.34 5.05 -17.48
N VAL A 107 1.70 4.50 -16.30
CA VAL A 107 3.08 4.10 -16.00
C VAL A 107 3.46 2.80 -16.74
N PRO A 108 2.70 1.68 -16.63
CA PRO A 108 2.97 0.48 -17.42
C PRO A 108 2.88 0.73 -18.93
N ALA A 109 1.98 1.60 -19.39
CA ALA A 109 1.89 1.96 -20.81
C ALA A 109 3.19 2.63 -21.32
N ALA A 110 3.77 3.55 -20.55
CA ALA A 110 5.04 4.19 -20.90
C ALA A 110 6.21 3.20 -20.90
N PHE A 111 6.24 2.26 -19.93
CA PHE A 111 7.21 1.18 -19.91
C PHE A 111 7.10 0.23 -21.11
N MET A 112 5.88 -0.13 -21.50
CA MET A 112 5.63 -0.94 -22.69
C MET A 112 6.08 -0.21 -23.98
N ALA A 113 5.90 1.12 -24.05
CA ALA A 113 6.43 1.91 -25.15
C ALA A 113 7.97 1.93 -25.20
N ILE A 114 8.64 1.98 -24.04
CA ILE A 114 10.11 1.81 -23.94
C ILE A 114 10.53 0.43 -24.46
N ALA A 115 9.87 -0.64 -23.98
CA ALA A 115 10.19 -2.01 -24.38
C ALA A 115 10.00 -2.24 -25.89
N ASN A 116 9.03 -1.58 -26.50
CA ASN A 116 8.74 -1.68 -27.94
C ASN A 116 9.52 -0.67 -28.81
N SER A 117 10.34 0.21 -28.22
CA SER A 117 11.05 1.28 -28.95
C SER A 117 12.12 0.79 -29.93
N GLY A 118 12.56 -0.47 -29.81
CA GLY A 118 13.72 -0.97 -30.57
C GLY A 118 15.04 -0.27 -30.22
N GLY A 119 15.11 0.43 -29.08
CA GLY A 119 16.29 1.17 -28.64
C GLY A 119 16.32 2.64 -29.05
N ASP A 120 15.23 3.16 -29.62
CA ASP A 120 15.11 4.58 -29.96
C ASP A 120 15.21 5.47 -28.71
N GLN A 121 16.32 6.19 -28.59
CA GLN A 121 16.62 7.04 -27.45
C GLN A 121 15.67 8.23 -27.29
N GLY A 122 15.08 8.72 -28.39
CA GLY A 122 14.08 9.78 -28.34
C GLY A 122 12.77 9.30 -27.73
N VAL A 123 12.34 8.09 -28.09
CA VAL A 123 11.17 7.43 -27.47
C VAL A 123 11.45 7.15 -26.00
N ILE A 124 12.59 6.53 -25.68
CA ILE A 124 12.96 6.20 -24.31
C ILE A 124 12.95 7.46 -23.42
N SER A 125 13.65 8.52 -23.83
CA SER A 125 13.71 9.78 -23.08
C SER A 125 12.33 10.38 -22.85
N THR A 126 11.48 10.39 -23.89
CA THR A 126 10.11 10.91 -23.79
C THR A 126 9.29 10.13 -22.75
N GLN A 127 9.34 8.80 -22.80
CA GLN A 127 8.57 7.95 -21.88
C GLN A 127 9.08 8.04 -20.44
N VAL A 128 10.40 8.13 -20.23
CA VAL A 128 10.97 8.36 -18.90
C VAL A 128 10.48 9.65 -18.29
N ASN A 129 10.43 10.74 -19.08
CA ASN A 129 9.93 12.02 -18.61
C ASN A 129 8.44 11.94 -18.21
N ILE A 130 7.63 11.21 -18.98
CA ILE A 130 6.22 10.95 -18.64
C ILE A 130 6.13 10.18 -17.32
N ILE A 131 6.89 9.09 -17.17
CA ILE A 131 6.91 8.27 -15.95
C ILE A 131 7.29 9.12 -14.74
N ASN A 132 8.38 9.87 -14.84
CA ASN A 132 8.85 10.74 -13.75
C ASN A 132 7.82 11.81 -13.41
N SER A 133 7.24 12.48 -14.40
CA SER A 133 6.23 13.52 -14.16
C SER A 133 5.02 12.99 -13.39
N VAL A 134 4.43 11.87 -13.83
CA VAL A 134 3.26 11.27 -13.18
C VAL A 134 3.61 10.68 -11.82
N ARG A 135 4.75 9.98 -11.73
CA ARG A 135 5.13 9.31 -10.48
C ARG A 135 5.47 10.31 -9.37
N CYS A 136 6.29 11.31 -9.68
CA CYS A 136 6.72 12.31 -8.71
C CYS A 136 5.56 13.19 -8.23
N ALA A 137 4.70 13.65 -9.14
CA ALA A 137 3.67 14.63 -8.81
C ALA A 137 2.41 14.02 -8.22
N THR A 138 2.10 12.75 -8.55
CA THR A 138 0.81 12.16 -8.19
C THR A 138 0.94 10.79 -7.55
N VAL A 139 1.62 9.83 -8.18
CA VAL A 139 1.60 8.44 -7.68
C VAL A 139 2.24 8.32 -6.30
N LEU A 140 3.50 8.74 -6.14
CA LEU A 140 4.24 8.51 -4.90
C LEU A 140 3.61 9.21 -3.68
N PRO A 141 3.14 10.48 -3.77
CA PRO A 141 2.41 11.11 -2.67
C PRO A 141 1.14 10.35 -2.28
N GLN A 142 0.35 9.89 -3.26
CA GLN A 142 -0.90 9.18 -2.98
C GLN A 142 -0.65 7.77 -2.41
N ILE A 143 0.41 7.09 -2.84
CA ILE A 143 0.84 5.84 -2.20
C ILE A 143 1.20 6.09 -0.73
N GLY A 144 1.93 7.18 -0.41
CA GLY A 144 2.26 7.54 0.96
C GLY A 144 1.01 7.77 1.84
N ILE A 145 -0.01 8.43 1.30
CA ILE A 145 -1.31 8.60 1.98
C ILE A 145 -1.98 7.24 2.21
N LEU A 146 -2.04 6.39 1.17
CA LEU A 146 -2.66 5.06 1.26
C LEU A 146 -1.95 4.15 2.27
N PHE A 147 -0.63 4.15 2.32
CA PHE A 147 0.14 3.36 3.28
C PHE A 147 -0.21 3.72 4.71
N ASN A 148 -0.23 5.03 5.02
CA ASN A 148 -0.50 5.51 6.36
C ASN A 148 -1.98 5.34 6.75
N ALA A 149 -2.90 5.49 5.79
CA ALA A 149 -4.32 5.19 5.97
C ALA A 149 -4.55 3.72 6.31
N ALA A 150 -4.08 2.80 5.46
CA ALA A 150 -4.23 1.36 5.67
C ALA A 150 -3.53 0.88 6.95
N ALA A 151 -2.38 1.47 7.30
CA ALA A 151 -1.69 1.19 8.55
C ALA A 151 -2.49 1.67 9.78
N GLY A 152 -2.95 2.92 9.77
CA GLY A 152 -3.75 3.48 10.86
C GLY A 152 -5.05 2.71 11.09
N ASP A 153 -5.74 2.35 10.01
CA ASP A 153 -6.97 1.54 10.04
C ASP A 153 -6.75 0.11 10.55
N ASN A 154 -5.51 -0.37 10.61
CA ASN A 154 -5.16 -1.71 11.09
C ASN A 154 -4.21 -1.67 12.30
N ASP A 155 -4.25 -0.57 13.07
CA ASP A 155 -3.56 -0.41 14.35
C ASP A 155 -2.02 -0.53 14.25
N LEU A 156 -1.48 -0.20 13.07
CA LEU A 156 -0.05 -0.03 12.83
C LEU A 156 0.37 1.43 13.05
N GLY A 157 1.65 1.65 13.35
CA GLY A 157 2.23 2.99 13.41
C GLY A 157 2.40 3.63 12.02
N PRO A 158 2.92 4.87 11.95
CA PRO A 158 3.27 5.52 10.69
C PRO A 158 4.19 4.65 9.84
N GLN A 159 3.99 4.70 8.53
CA GLN A 159 4.74 3.91 7.55
C GLN A 159 5.64 4.79 6.70
N ASP A 160 6.75 4.20 6.25
CA ASP A 160 7.66 4.85 5.33
C ASP A 160 6.93 5.23 4.04
N THR A 161 7.03 6.51 3.67
CA THR A 161 6.52 6.97 2.38
C THR A 161 7.51 6.62 1.28
N PRO A 162 7.04 6.16 0.10
CA PRO A 162 7.93 5.79 -0.99
C PRO A 162 8.74 6.99 -1.47
N THR A 163 10.04 6.77 -1.66
CA THR A 163 10.93 7.74 -2.29
C THR A 163 10.82 7.66 -3.81
N GLY A 164 11.04 8.77 -4.48
CA GLY A 164 11.12 8.81 -5.95
C GLY A 164 12.51 8.50 -6.48
N PRO A 165 12.66 8.35 -7.81
CA PRO A 165 13.96 8.47 -8.47
C PRO A 165 14.61 9.83 -8.16
N LEU A 166 15.91 9.96 -8.43
CA LEU A 166 16.73 11.14 -8.09
C LEU A 166 16.19 12.46 -8.67
N VAL A 167 15.39 12.37 -9.74
CA VAL A 167 14.78 13.51 -10.43
C VAL A 167 13.48 13.99 -9.78
N CYS A 168 12.87 13.21 -8.91
CA CYS A 168 11.73 13.69 -8.14
C CYS A 168 12.21 14.75 -7.14
N PRO A 169 11.46 15.86 -6.97
CA PRO A 169 11.63 16.66 -5.76
C PRO A 169 11.50 15.71 -4.58
N ASN A 170 12.45 15.72 -3.64
CA ASN A 170 12.35 14.89 -2.44
C ASN A 170 10.93 15.07 -1.88
N PRO A 171 10.17 13.97 -1.67
CA PRO A 171 8.87 14.11 -1.05
C PRO A 171 9.06 14.85 0.28
N PRO A 172 8.15 15.76 0.66
CA PRO A 172 8.25 16.41 1.96
C PRO A 172 8.34 15.30 3.00
N THR A 173 9.48 15.24 3.69
CA THR A 173 9.64 14.40 4.87
C THR A 173 8.53 14.80 5.82
N LEU A 174 7.55 13.93 6.03
CA LEU A 174 6.48 14.25 6.97
C LEU A 174 7.10 14.51 8.35
N ALA A 175 6.69 15.64 8.93
CA ALA A 175 6.83 15.95 10.34
C ALA A 175 5.84 15.12 11.17
#